data_AF-A0A506XGA5-F1
#
_entry.id   AF-A0A506XGA5-F1
#
_cell.length_a   1.000
_cell.length_b   1.000
_cell.length_c   1.000
_cell.angle_alpha   90.00
_cell.angle_beta   90.00
_cell.angle_gamma   90.00
#
_symmetry.space_group_name_H-M   'P 1'
#
loop_
_entity.id
_entity.type
_entity.pdbx_description
1 polymer ?
#
loop_
_entity_poly.entity_id
_entity_poly.type
_entity_poly.pdbx_seq_one_letter_code
_entity_poly.pdbx_strand_id
1 'polypeptide(L)'
;KVVEANTLLSGLGFESGGLAAAHAIHNGLTAVPQTHGLAHGQKVNIGSLTQLVLEGAPTSEIRDFVEFTTRVGLPTTLTEVGLKPSDADELAAVAAAATVPTETIHSMPFEVRAADVASALASIEGFARRVRAEAGLPEPVEFHAKH
;
A
#
# COMPACT_ATOMS: atom_id res chain seq x y z
N LYS A 1 21.29 -13.34 -1.47
CA LYS A 1 19.87 -13.79 -1.49
C LYS A 1 18.88 -12.62 -1.49
N VAL A 2 18.93 -11.65 -0.54
CA VAL A 2 18.02 -10.47 -0.58
C VAL A 2 18.23 -9.60 -1.83
N VAL A 3 19.49 -9.34 -2.23
CA VAL A 3 19.80 -8.56 -3.45
C VAL A 3 19.23 -9.26 -4.71
N GLU A 4 19.36 -10.57 -4.78
CA GLU A 4 18.83 -11.37 -5.91
C GLU A 4 17.30 -11.42 -5.91
N ALA A 5 16.67 -11.53 -4.74
CA ALA A 5 15.21 -11.44 -4.62
C ALA A 5 14.69 -10.06 -5.06
N ASN A 6 15.34 -8.99 -4.61
CA ASN A 6 14.93 -7.62 -4.91
C ASN A 6 15.20 -7.20 -6.36
N THR A 7 16.24 -7.75 -7.00
CA THR A 7 16.64 -7.33 -8.35
C THR A 7 16.22 -8.34 -9.41
N LEU A 8 16.60 -9.61 -9.28
CA LEU A 8 16.39 -10.61 -10.31
C LEU A 8 14.98 -11.21 -10.24
N LEU A 9 14.56 -11.70 -9.06
CA LEU A 9 13.26 -12.36 -8.91
C LEU A 9 12.10 -11.36 -8.98
N SER A 10 12.24 -10.19 -8.34
CA SER A 10 11.27 -9.10 -8.44
C SER A 10 11.14 -8.58 -9.88
N GLY A 11 12.27 -8.36 -10.57
CA GLY A 11 12.28 -7.90 -11.96
C GLY A 11 11.61 -8.88 -12.91
N LEU A 12 12.02 -10.16 -12.89
CA LEU A 12 11.43 -11.20 -13.73
C LEU A 12 9.94 -11.45 -13.39
N GLY A 13 9.59 -11.40 -12.11
CA GLY A 13 8.21 -11.59 -11.65
C GLY A 13 7.27 -10.47 -12.10
N PHE A 14 7.68 -9.21 -11.98
CA PHE A 14 6.91 -8.06 -12.47
C PHE A 14 6.77 -8.10 -14.00
N GLU A 15 7.88 -8.22 -14.72
CA GLU A 15 7.90 -8.11 -16.18
C GLU A 15 7.17 -9.28 -16.87
N SER A 16 7.13 -10.46 -16.22
CA SER A 16 6.50 -11.67 -16.77
C SER A 16 5.12 -12.01 -16.16
N GLY A 17 4.75 -11.44 -15.01
CA GLY A 17 3.50 -11.70 -14.29
C GLY A 17 2.50 -10.54 -14.28
N GLY A 18 2.96 -9.31 -14.57
CA GLY A 18 2.12 -8.11 -14.68
C GLY A 18 2.06 -7.26 -13.40
N LEU A 19 1.69 -5.99 -13.57
CA LEU A 19 1.32 -5.08 -12.48
C LEU A 19 -0.19 -5.03 -12.32
N ALA A 20 -0.60 -4.84 -11.06
CA ALA A 20 -1.98 -4.79 -10.64
C ALA A 20 -2.21 -3.57 -9.73
N ALA A 21 -3.18 -3.63 -8.82
CA ALA A 21 -3.55 -2.49 -7.97
C ALA A 21 -2.38 -1.89 -7.16
N ALA A 22 -1.42 -2.70 -6.70
CA ALA A 22 -0.35 -2.24 -5.81
C ALA A 22 0.51 -1.12 -6.42
N HIS A 23 0.88 -1.23 -7.70
CA HIS A 23 1.69 -0.22 -8.37
C HIS A 23 0.86 1.00 -8.82
N ALA A 24 -0.39 0.78 -9.22
CA ALA A 24 -1.31 1.90 -9.48
C ALA A 24 -1.55 2.75 -8.22
N ILE A 25 -1.71 2.11 -7.05
CA ILE A 25 -1.84 2.80 -5.76
C ILE A 25 -0.54 3.49 -5.37
N HIS A 26 0.62 2.85 -5.59
CA HIS A 26 1.92 3.51 -5.46
C HIS A 26 1.97 4.80 -6.29
N ASN A 27 1.55 4.77 -7.56
CA ASN A 27 1.54 5.93 -8.45
C ASN A 27 0.57 6.99 -7.92
N GLY A 28 -0.61 6.59 -7.47
CA GLY A 28 -1.56 7.47 -6.81
C GLY A 28 -0.99 8.17 -5.58
N LEU A 29 -0.22 7.47 -4.74
CA LEU A 29 0.45 8.08 -3.58
C LEU A 29 1.39 9.20 -3.99
N THR A 30 2.04 9.12 -5.17
CA THR A 30 2.92 10.21 -5.66
C THR A 30 2.17 11.51 -5.97
N ALA A 31 0.84 11.47 -6.13
CA ALA A 31 0.03 12.65 -6.40
C ALA A 31 -0.15 13.56 -5.16
N VAL A 32 0.12 13.06 -3.95
CA VAL A 32 -0.06 13.81 -2.69
C VAL A 32 1.30 14.17 -2.04
N PRO A 33 1.58 15.45 -1.74
CA PRO A 33 2.88 15.89 -1.22
C PRO A 33 3.34 15.22 0.06
N GLN A 34 2.40 14.82 0.92
CA GLN A 34 2.66 14.20 2.23
C GLN A 34 3.53 12.94 2.11
N THR A 35 3.45 12.23 0.98
CA THR A 35 4.14 10.95 0.77
C THR A 35 5.47 11.11 0.02
N HIS A 36 5.84 12.31 -0.45
CA HIS A 36 6.94 12.52 -1.39
C HIS A 36 8.30 12.06 -0.85
N GLY A 37 8.53 12.18 0.45
CA GLY A 37 9.77 11.75 1.09
C GLY A 37 9.93 10.24 1.28
N LEU A 38 8.94 9.42 0.88
CA LEU A 38 9.01 7.97 0.97
C LEU A 38 9.69 7.36 -0.25
N ALA A 39 10.48 6.30 0.00
CA ALA A 39 11.06 5.48 -1.06
C ALA A 39 9.97 4.71 -1.83
N HIS A 40 10.28 4.33 -3.08
CA HIS A 40 9.39 3.55 -3.95
C HIS A 40 8.83 2.31 -3.25
N GLY A 41 9.69 1.47 -2.67
CA GLY A 41 9.27 0.24 -1.99
C GLY A 41 8.37 0.46 -0.77
N GLN A 42 8.48 1.61 -0.09
CA GLN A 42 7.61 1.98 1.03
C GLN A 42 6.18 2.26 0.53
N LYS A 43 6.05 3.01 -0.56
CA LYS A 43 4.76 3.27 -1.22
C LYS A 43 4.16 2.01 -1.84
N VAL A 44 4.99 1.15 -2.46
CA VAL A 44 4.54 -0.14 -2.99
C VAL A 44 4.01 -1.03 -1.86
N ASN A 45 4.62 -1.04 -0.66
CA ASN A 45 4.12 -1.85 0.45
C ASN A 45 2.70 -1.47 0.89
N ILE A 46 2.40 -0.16 0.95
CA ILE A 46 1.03 0.33 1.19
C ILE A 46 0.09 -0.09 0.06
N GLY A 47 0.54 0.01 -1.19
CA GLY A 47 -0.20 -0.46 -2.36
C GLY A 47 -0.53 -1.95 -2.28
N SER A 48 0.44 -2.80 -1.94
CA SER A 48 0.27 -4.26 -1.80
C SER A 48 -0.70 -4.61 -0.68
N LEU A 49 -0.58 -3.97 0.48
CA LEU A 49 -1.52 -4.19 1.59
C LEU A 49 -2.95 -3.79 1.20
N THR A 50 -3.09 -2.66 0.50
CA THR A 50 -4.39 -2.19 0.00
C THR A 50 -4.96 -3.14 -1.06
N GLN A 51 -4.11 -3.67 -1.95
CA GLN A 51 -4.51 -4.67 -2.94
C GLN A 51 -5.06 -5.95 -2.27
N LEU A 52 -4.40 -6.46 -1.24
CA LEU A 52 -4.90 -7.63 -0.49
C LEU A 52 -6.30 -7.37 0.11
N VAL A 53 -6.55 -6.16 0.58
CA VAL A 53 -7.88 -5.75 1.06
C VAL A 53 -8.90 -5.71 -0.09
N LEU A 54 -8.54 -5.15 -1.24
CA LEU A 54 -9.40 -5.08 -2.43
C LEU A 54 -9.76 -6.48 -2.95
N GLU A 55 -8.82 -7.42 -2.90
CA GLU A 55 -9.02 -8.82 -3.30
C GLU A 55 -9.92 -9.60 -2.33
N GLY A 56 -10.19 -9.06 -1.14
CA GLY A 56 -10.85 -9.79 -0.08
C GLY A 56 -10.02 -10.99 0.40
N ALA A 57 -8.68 -10.84 0.41
CA ALA A 57 -7.76 -11.89 0.83
C ALA A 57 -8.08 -12.38 2.27
N PRO A 58 -7.82 -13.66 2.59
CA PRO A 58 -8.03 -14.18 3.93
C PRO A 58 -7.36 -13.31 5.00
N THR A 59 -8.05 -13.03 6.10
CA THR A 59 -7.51 -12.18 7.18
C THR A 59 -6.17 -12.66 7.72
N SER A 60 -5.93 -13.98 7.75
CA SER A 60 -4.64 -14.55 8.14
C SER A 60 -3.50 -14.13 7.20
N GLU A 61 -3.75 -14.05 5.90
CA GLU A 61 -2.75 -13.63 4.91
C GLU A 61 -2.43 -12.15 5.03
N ILE A 62 -3.45 -11.30 5.18
CA ILE A 62 -3.25 -9.86 5.43
C ILE A 62 -2.48 -9.64 6.75
N ARG A 63 -2.80 -10.43 7.78
CA ARG A 63 -2.08 -10.40 9.05
C ARG A 63 -0.60 -10.77 8.87
N ASP A 64 -0.31 -11.89 8.22
CA ASP A 64 1.07 -12.35 7.99
C ASP A 64 1.87 -11.30 7.20
N PHE A 65 1.24 -10.67 6.20
CA PHE A 65 1.83 -9.58 5.43
C PHE A 65 2.16 -8.36 6.31
N VAL A 66 1.21 -7.89 7.14
CA VAL A 66 1.43 -6.76 8.06
C VAL A 66 2.54 -7.07 9.04
N GLU A 67 2.52 -8.24 9.68
CA GLU A 67 3.53 -8.62 10.66
C GLU A 67 4.93 -8.68 10.04
N PHE A 68 5.06 -9.34 8.88
CA PHE A 68 6.34 -9.48 8.20
C PHE A 68 6.90 -8.13 7.78
N THR A 69 6.09 -7.33 7.08
CA THR A 69 6.52 -6.05 6.50
C THR A 69 6.85 -5.02 7.59
N THR A 70 6.11 -5.03 8.70
CA THR A 70 6.44 -4.23 9.90
C THR A 70 7.82 -4.62 10.47
N ARG A 71 8.13 -5.91 10.62
CA ARG A 71 9.41 -6.39 11.18
C ARG A 71 10.62 -6.00 10.32
N VAL A 72 10.44 -5.83 9.02
CA VAL A 72 11.50 -5.36 8.10
C VAL A 72 11.49 -3.84 7.91
N GLY A 73 10.67 -3.11 8.66
CA GLY A 73 10.66 -1.64 8.69
C GLY A 73 9.92 -0.96 7.54
N LEU A 74 9.00 -1.68 6.87
CA LEU A 74 8.13 -1.09 5.85
C LEU A 74 6.84 -0.55 6.48
N PRO A 75 6.28 0.56 5.94
CA PRO A 75 5.06 1.15 6.46
C PRO A 75 3.86 0.24 6.16
N THR A 76 2.97 0.12 7.14
CA THR A 76 1.73 -0.67 7.04
C THR A 76 0.48 0.15 7.33
N THR A 77 0.65 1.45 7.62
CA THR A 77 -0.42 2.36 8.01
C THR A 77 -0.36 3.66 7.21
N LEU A 78 -1.48 4.40 7.16
CA LEU A 78 -1.52 5.74 6.59
C LEU A 78 -0.65 6.71 7.42
N THR A 79 -0.64 6.52 8.74
CA THR A 79 0.17 7.32 9.66
C THR A 79 1.66 7.30 9.28
N GLU A 80 2.19 6.13 8.91
CA GLU A 80 3.59 5.93 8.52
C GLU A 80 3.93 6.48 7.12
N VAL A 81 2.92 6.98 6.39
CA VAL A 81 3.11 7.65 5.09
C VAL A 81 2.66 9.10 5.09
N GLY A 82 2.36 9.66 6.27
CA GLY A 82 2.00 11.07 6.44
C GLY A 82 0.55 11.38 6.13
N LEU A 83 -0.32 10.37 6.11
CA LEU A 83 -1.75 10.48 5.86
C LEU A 83 -2.55 9.97 7.07
N LYS A 84 -3.83 10.30 7.11
CA LYS A 84 -4.79 9.83 8.11
C LYS A 84 -6.04 9.29 7.42
N PRO A 85 -6.80 8.38 8.05
CA PRO A 85 -8.10 7.95 7.51
C PRO A 85 -9.09 9.11 7.31
N SER A 86 -8.89 10.22 8.02
CA SER A 86 -9.71 11.43 7.91
C SER A 86 -9.35 12.33 6.73
N ASP A 87 -8.22 12.09 6.05
CA ASP A 87 -7.73 12.93 4.95
C ASP A 87 -8.45 12.56 3.64
N ALA A 88 -9.77 12.79 3.64
CA ALA A 88 -10.66 12.29 2.61
C ALA A 88 -10.32 12.81 1.20
N ASP A 89 -9.89 14.08 1.11
CA ASP A 89 -9.53 14.71 -0.17
C ASP A 89 -8.24 14.11 -0.74
N GLU A 90 -7.23 13.87 0.10
CA GLU A 90 -5.99 13.19 -0.27
C GLU A 90 -6.24 11.75 -0.69
N LEU A 91 -7.00 10.99 0.10
CA LEU A 91 -7.32 9.60 -0.24
C LEU A 91 -8.13 9.51 -1.54
N ALA A 92 -9.04 10.45 -1.77
CA ALA A 92 -9.76 10.56 -3.04
C ALA A 92 -8.82 10.90 -4.21
N ALA A 93 -7.85 11.81 -4.01
CA ALA A 93 -6.87 12.15 -5.02
C ALA A 93 -5.96 10.96 -5.40
N VAL A 94 -5.47 10.23 -4.38
CA VAL A 94 -4.69 8.99 -4.56
C VAL A 94 -5.51 7.96 -5.34
N ALA A 95 -6.76 7.74 -4.95
CA ALA A 95 -7.64 6.77 -5.58
C ALA A 95 -8.01 7.14 -7.03
N ALA A 96 -8.28 8.42 -7.31
CA ALA A 96 -8.56 8.91 -8.65
C ALA A 96 -7.34 8.72 -9.56
N ALA A 97 -6.14 9.05 -9.08
CA ALA A 97 -4.90 8.84 -9.82
C ALA A 97 -4.63 7.35 -10.07
N ALA A 98 -4.87 6.48 -9.08
CA ALA A 98 -4.68 5.04 -9.20
C ALA A 98 -5.67 4.35 -10.16
N THR A 99 -6.78 5.01 -10.53
CA THR A 99 -7.86 4.42 -11.34
C THR A 99 -8.03 5.06 -12.71
N VAL A 100 -7.11 5.94 -13.14
CA VAL A 100 -7.13 6.49 -14.50
C VAL A 100 -7.06 5.37 -15.54
N PRO A 101 -7.62 5.54 -16.77
CA PRO A 101 -7.75 4.44 -17.74
C PRO A 101 -6.45 3.75 -18.15
N THR A 102 -5.31 4.41 -17.98
CA THR A 102 -3.98 3.90 -18.35
C THR A 102 -3.27 3.16 -17.22
N GLU A 103 -3.87 3.09 -16.02
CA GLU A 103 -3.22 2.47 -14.86
C GLU A 103 -3.31 0.95 -14.82
N THR A 104 -2.40 0.37 -14.06
CA THR A 104 -2.23 -1.08 -13.94
C THR A 104 -3.30 -1.75 -13.08
N ILE A 105 -4.11 -0.97 -12.34
CA ILE A 105 -5.23 -1.49 -11.55
C ILE A 105 -6.28 -2.21 -12.40
N HIS A 106 -6.37 -1.87 -13.70
CA HIS A 106 -7.32 -2.49 -14.63
C HIS A 106 -6.91 -3.92 -15.05
N SER A 107 -5.73 -4.38 -14.65
CA SER A 107 -5.30 -5.78 -14.78
C SER A 107 -5.92 -6.70 -13.72
N MET A 108 -6.57 -6.14 -12.68
CA MET A 108 -7.27 -6.93 -11.67
C MET A 108 -8.41 -7.75 -12.31
N PRO A 109 -8.69 -8.97 -11.85
CA PRO A 109 -9.72 -9.84 -12.43
C PRO A 109 -11.16 -9.40 -12.09
N PHE A 110 -11.33 -8.19 -11.58
CA PHE A 110 -12.59 -7.56 -11.21
C PHE A 110 -12.47 -6.03 -11.37
N GLU A 111 -13.61 -5.36 -11.50
CA GLU A 111 -13.64 -3.89 -11.57
C GLU A 111 -13.27 -3.28 -10.22
N VAL A 112 -12.36 -2.31 -10.24
CA VAL A 112 -11.96 -1.53 -9.06
C VAL A 112 -12.27 -0.06 -9.29
N ARG A 113 -13.17 0.51 -8.49
CA ARG A 113 -13.53 1.92 -8.59
C ARG A 113 -12.69 2.75 -7.62
N ALA A 114 -12.54 4.05 -7.89
CA ALA A 114 -11.81 4.96 -7.01
C ALA A 114 -12.33 4.92 -5.56
N ALA A 115 -13.66 4.84 -5.37
CA ALA A 115 -14.25 4.71 -4.04
C ALA A 115 -13.81 3.44 -3.29
N ASP A 116 -13.62 2.33 -4.01
CA ASP A 116 -13.16 1.07 -3.43
C ASP A 116 -11.70 1.22 -2.96
N VAL A 117 -10.83 1.87 -3.76
CA VAL A 117 -9.43 2.16 -3.41
C VAL A 117 -9.34 3.06 -2.18
N ALA A 118 -10.10 4.17 -2.14
CA ALA A 118 -10.09 5.10 -1.01
C ALA A 118 -10.57 4.42 0.28
N SER A 119 -11.63 3.61 0.19
CA SER A 119 -12.14 2.83 1.33
C SER A 119 -11.13 1.79 1.80
N ALA A 120 -10.48 1.08 0.86
CA ALA A 120 -9.45 0.09 1.18
C ALA A 120 -8.26 0.76 1.89
N LEU A 121 -7.74 1.87 1.35
CA LEU A 121 -6.67 2.66 1.98
C LEU A 121 -7.03 3.10 3.40
N ALA A 122 -8.22 3.64 3.62
CA ALA A 122 -8.66 4.03 4.96
C ALA A 122 -8.74 2.84 5.93
N SER A 123 -9.14 1.67 5.43
CA SER A 123 -9.32 0.47 6.26
C SER A 123 -8.00 -0.14 6.74
N ILE A 124 -6.90 0.01 6.00
CA ILE A 124 -5.62 -0.60 6.37
C ILE A 124 -5.09 -0.05 7.69
N GLU A 125 -5.34 1.23 7.99
CA GLU A 125 -4.88 1.89 9.22
C GLU A 125 -5.34 1.12 10.46
N GLY A 126 -6.66 0.92 10.59
CA GLY A 126 -7.24 0.25 11.73
C GLY A 126 -6.86 -1.23 11.78
N PHE A 127 -6.77 -1.89 10.62
CA PHE A 127 -6.39 -3.29 10.54
C PHE A 127 -4.94 -3.52 11.00
N ALA A 128 -4.00 -2.78 10.43
CA ALA A 128 -2.58 -2.96 10.72
C ALA A 128 -2.23 -2.62 12.18
N ARG A 129 -2.85 -1.58 12.76
CA ARG A 129 -2.70 -1.28 14.20
C ARG A 129 -3.15 -2.42 15.09
N ARG A 130 -4.32 -3.02 14.83
CA ARG A 130 -4.81 -4.18 15.61
C ARG A 130 -3.85 -5.36 15.51
N VAL A 131 -3.42 -5.71 14.29
CA VAL A 131 -2.45 -6.79 14.07
C VAL A 131 -1.15 -6.54 14.83
N ARG A 132 -0.61 -5.32 14.78
CA ARG A 132 0.62 -4.95 15.48
C ARG A 132 0.47 -5.07 16.99
N ALA A 133 -0.63 -4.56 17.55
CA ALA A 133 -0.91 -4.67 18.98
C ALA A 133 -1.02 -6.14 19.44
N GLU A 134 -1.74 -6.97 18.70
CA GLU A 134 -1.89 -8.41 19.00
C GLU A 134 -0.56 -9.18 18.86
N ALA A 135 0.31 -8.77 17.93
CA ALA A 135 1.61 -9.39 17.68
C ALA A 135 2.75 -8.80 18.55
N GLY A 136 2.47 -7.81 19.40
CA GLY A 136 3.49 -7.12 20.20
C GLY A 136 4.51 -6.34 19.37
N LEU A 137 4.11 -5.86 18.19
CA LEU A 137 4.93 -5.03 17.30
C LEU A 137 4.81 -3.54 17.69
N PRO A 138 5.83 -2.70 17.37
CA PRO A 138 5.81 -1.28 17.73
C PRO A 138 4.58 -0.56 17.19
N GLU A 139 4.13 0.53 17.83
CA GLU A 139 3.10 1.39 17.25
C GLU A 139 3.62 2.12 15.99
N PRO A 140 2.74 2.45 15.03
CA PRO A 140 3.09 3.26 13.87
C PRO A 140 3.56 4.66 14.30
N VAL A 141 4.65 5.13 13.69
CA VAL A 141 5.22 6.46 13.92
C VAL A 141 4.81 7.38 12.77
N GLU A 142 4.34 8.58 13.10
CA GLU A 142 3.92 9.56 12.10
C GLU A 142 5.10 9.95 11.20
N PHE A 143 4.89 9.87 9.89
CA PHE A 143 5.87 10.31 8.91
C PHE A 143 5.71 11.81 8.64
N HIS A 144 6.81 12.54 8.77
CA HIS A 144 6.88 13.95 8.40
C HIS A 144 7.82 14.10 7.20
N ALA A 145 7.26 14.47 6.04
CA ALA A 145 8.06 14.82 4.89
C ALA A 145 8.97 16.01 5.25
N LYS A 146 10.28 15.86 5.00
CA LYS A 146 11.20 16.99 5.11
C LYS A 146 11.03 17.83 3.85
N HIS A 147 10.50 19.05 4.03
CA HIS A 147 10.44 20.07 2.98
C HIS A 147 11.84 20.50 2.54
#